data_AF-A0A3T0K2R4-F1
#
_entry.id   AF-A0A3T0K2R4-F1
#
_cell.length_a   1.000
_cell.length_b   1.000
_cell.length_c   1.000
_cell.angle_alpha   90.00
_cell.angle_beta   90.00
_cell.angle_gamma   90.00
#
_symmetry.space_group_name_H-M   'P 1'
#
loop_
_entity.id
_entity.type
_entity.pdbx_description
1 polymer ?
#
loop_
_entity_poly.entity_id
_entity_poly.type
_entity_poly.pdbx_seq_one_letter_code
_entity_poly.pdbx_strand_id
1 'polypeptide(L)'
;MNAYYSSLLMVADDLCKFQRLVESHFQKIDERRFKDLTAFEYEDVTKQELLIYFASTTEFNALTIRILTNSVEFLSSLGNQTFCVPPPWIAFDGYPASWWGGNMQGTQGFYNENYFLPYFIRLGDAEKQAYFARFQASTEWIEQLALMYADEC
;
A
#
# COMPACT_ATOMS: atom_id res chain seq x y z
N MET A 1 5.66 27.24 1.61
CA MET A 1 4.56 26.28 1.37
C MET A 1 5.21 25.01 0.85
N ASN A 2 5.15 23.93 1.64
CA ASN A 2 5.78 22.66 1.29
C ASN A 2 4.73 21.75 0.66
N ALA A 3 5.13 20.99 -0.36
CA ALA A 3 4.33 19.91 -0.91
C ALA A 3 5.07 18.60 -0.67
N TYR A 4 4.33 17.59 -0.23
CA TYR A 4 4.84 16.27 0.07
C TYR A 4 4.31 15.27 -0.95
N TYR A 5 5.18 14.37 -1.39
CA TYR A 5 4.80 13.23 -2.21
C TYR A 5 4.83 11.97 -1.34
N SER A 6 3.79 11.15 -1.45
CA SER A 6 3.73 9.83 -0.82
C SER A 6 3.16 8.80 -1.79
N SER A 7 3.55 7.55 -1.63
CA SER A 7 3.05 6.43 -2.43
C SER A 7 2.66 5.29 -1.50
N LEU A 8 1.46 4.76 -1.70
CA LEU A 8 0.93 3.62 -0.95
C LEU A 8 0.71 2.48 -1.93
N LEU A 9 0.95 1.25 -1.46
CA LEU A 9 0.56 0.03 -2.14
C LEU A 9 -0.48 -0.68 -1.27
N MET A 10 -1.62 -1.03 -1.84
CA MET A 10 -2.69 -1.72 -1.12
C MET A 10 -3.48 -2.66 -2.03
N VAL A 11 -4.24 -3.56 -1.43
CA VAL A 11 -5.28 -4.31 -2.15
C VAL A 11 -6.49 -3.43 -2.43
N ALA A 12 -7.22 -3.73 -3.51
CA ALA A 12 -8.34 -2.91 -3.97
C ALA A 12 -9.46 -2.75 -2.91
N ASP A 13 -9.68 -3.77 -2.07
CA ASP A 13 -10.69 -3.74 -1.00
C ASP A 13 -10.49 -2.60 0.00
N ASP A 14 -9.25 -2.13 0.15
CA ASP A 14 -8.87 -1.08 1.10
C ASP A 14 -9.06 0.34 0.51
N LEU A 15 -9.40 0.48 -0.77
CA LEU A 15 -9.62 1.78 -1.41
C LEU A 15 -10.73 2.58 -0.70
N CYS A 16 -11.84 1.92 -0.33
CA CYS A 16 -12.93 2.57 0.39
C CYS A 16 -12.50 3.06 1.78
N LYS A 17 -11.49 2.45 2.41
CA LYS A 17 -10.91 2.91 3.68
C LYS A 17 -10.07 4.17 3.44
N PHE A 18 -9.25 4.17 2.39
CA PHE A 18 -8.48 5.34 2.00
C PHE A 18 -9.37 6.54 1.65
N GLN A 19 -10.41 6.33 0.82
CA GLN A 19 -11.34 7.38 0.41
C GLN A 19 -12.07 8.00 1.61
N ARG A 20 -12.54 7.19 2.56
CA ARG A 20 -13.15 7.70 3.79
C ARG A 20 -12.19 8.56 4.62
N LEU A 21 -10.90 8.23 4.66
CA LEU A 21 -9.90 9.05 5.33
C LEU A 21 -9.70 10.38 4.59
N VAL A 22 -9.65 10.36 3.27
CA VAL A 22 -9.57 11.60 2.46
C VAL A 22 -10.77 12.50 2.75
N GLU A 23 -11.98 11.93 2.70
CA GLU A 23 -13.23 12.66 2.90
C GLU A 23 -13.45 13.14 4.33
N SER A 24 -12.73 12.58 5.32
CA SER A 24 -12.75 13.11 6.68
C SER A 24 -11.82 14.32 6.90
N HIS A 25 -10.93 14.60 5.95
CA HIS A 25 -9.99 15.72 6.00
C HIS A 25 -10.31 16.81 4.97
N PHE A 26 -10.86 16.43 3.81
CA PHE A 26 -11.00 17.32 2.66
C PHE A 26 -12.35 17.15 1.98
N GLN A 27 -12.74 18.16 1.21
CA GLN A 27 -13.89 18.12 0.30
C GLN A 27 -13.40 17.95 -1.13
N LYS A 28 -14.09 17.09 -1.90
CA LYS A 28 -13.76 16.87 -3.32
C LYS A 28 -14.10 18.12 -4.12
N ILE A 29 -13.17 18.58 -4.95
CA ILE A 29 -13.34 19.73 -5.83
C ILE A 29 -13.53 19.27 -7.27
N ASP A 30 -12.69 18.34 -7.71
CA ASP A 30 -12.59 17.99 -9.12
C ASP A 30 -12.10 16.55 -9.32
N GLU A 31 -12.33 16.04 -10.53
CA GLU A 31 -11.84 14.77 -11.01
C GLU A 31 -11.42 14.92 -12.46
N ARG A 32 -10.13 14.69 -12.73
CA ARG A 32 -9.56 14.84 -14.08
C ARG A 32 -8.99 13.53 -14.57
N ARG A 33 -9.33 13.20 -15.80
CA ARG A 33 -8.79 12.02 -16.48
C ARG A 33 -7.58 12.38 -17.33
N PHE A 34 -6.45 11.74 -17.04
CA PHE A 34 -5.21 11.81 -17.79
C PHE A 34 -4.92 10.45 -18.42
N LYS A 35 -5.35 10.26 -19.68
CA LYS A 35 -5.33 8.96 -20.37
C LYS A 35 -6.15 7.91 -19.58
N ASP A 36 -5.47 6.90 -19.04
CA ASP A 36 -6.05 5.80 -18.26
C ASP A 36 -5.93 6.02 -16.74
N LEU A 37 -5.38 7.16 -16.32
CA LEU A 37 -5.27 7.54 -14.92
C LEU A 37 -6.31 8.60 -14.57
N THR A 38 -6.96 8.42 -13.42
CA THR A 38 -7.86 9.40 -12.85
C THR A 38 -7.17 10.10 -11.69
N ALA A 39 -7.09 11.42 -11.77
CA ALA A 39 -6.63 12.29 -10.70
C ALA A 39 -7.83 12.85 -9.96
N PHE A 40 -7.80 12.79 -8.63
CA PHE A 40 -8.83 13.38 -7.79
C PHE A 40 -8.25 14.54 -7.00
N GLU A 41 -8.94 15.67 -7.02
CA GLU A 41 -8.52 16.90 -6.34
C GLU A 41 -9.47 17.22 -5.20
N TYR A 42 -8.89 17.53 -4.04
CA TYR A 42 -9.59 17.77 -2.79
C TYR A 42 -8.95 18.95 -2.05
N GLU A 43 -9.75 19.73 -1.32
CA GLU A 43 -9.26 20.83 -0.47
C GLU A 43 -9.87 20.84 0.93
N ASP A 44 -9.14 21.44 1.85
CA ASP A 44 -9.68 22.04 3.06
C ASP A 44 -9.47 23.55 2.93
N VAL A 45 -10.54 24.25 2.54
CA VAL A 45 -10.54 25.71 2.36
C VAL A 45 -10.16 26.43 3.66
N THR A 46 -10.54 25.87 4.82
CA THR A 46 -10.30 26.52 6.12
C THR A 46 -8.83 26.50 6.51
N LYS A 47 -8.13 25.42 6.16
CA LYS A 47 -6.68 25.25 6.41
C LYS A 47 -5.81 25.62 5.21
N GLN A 48 -6.41 25.95 4.06
CA GLN A 48 -5.72 26.18 2.79
C GLN A 48 -4.86 24.96 2.38
N GLU A 49 -5.39 23.77 2.62
CA GLU A 49 -4.73 22.52 2.30
C GLU A 49 -5.31 21.91 1.03
N LEU A 50 -4.44 21.30 0.23
CA LEU A 50 -4.78 20.63 -1.01
C LEU A 50 -4.30 19.19 -0.95
N LEU A 51 -5.08 18.30 -1.53
CA LEU A 51 -4.73 16.92 -1.80
C LEU A 51 -5.04 16.61 -3.26
N ILE A 52 -4.04 16.05 -3.94
CA ILE A 52 -4.22 15.40 -5.25
C ILE A 52 -3.78 13.96 -5.09
N TYR A 53 -4.61 13.00 -5.50
CA TYR A 53 -4.16 11.62 -5.60
C TYR A 53 -4.53 10.94 -6.92
N PHE A 54 -3.73 9.95 -7.29
CA PHE A 54 -3.90 9.10 -8.45
C PHE A 54 -3.98 7.64 -8.00
N ALA A 55 -4.88 6.88 -8.60
CA ALA A 55 -4.99 5.44 -8.41
C ALA A 55 -4.56 4.71 -9.70
N SER A 56 -3.69 3.70 -9.56
CA SER A 56 -3.27 2.84 -10.66
C SER A 56 -3.21 1.39 -10.22
N THR A 57 -3.44 0.45 -11.13
CA THR A 57 -3.26 -1.00 -10.90
C THR A 57 -2.10 -1.59 -11.72
N THR A 58 -1.20 -0.73 -12.20
CA THR A 58 -0.12 -1.12 -13.11
C THR A 58 1.10 -1.70 -12.40
N GLU A 59 1.31 -1.35 -11.13
CA GLU A 59 2.45 -1.84 -10.36
C GLU A 59 2.04 -3.02 -9.47
N PHE A 60 2.87 -4.06 -9.43
CA PHE A 60 2.76 -5.18 -8.49
C PHE A 60 1.39 -5.87 -8.46
N ASN A 61 0.66 -5.91 -9.58
CA ASN A 61 -0.71 -6.47 -9.68
C ASN A 61 -1.66 -5.97 -8.57
N ALA A 62 -1.44 -4.74 -8.08
CA ALA A 62 -2.12 -4.20 -6.91
C ALA A 62 -2.41 -2.71 -7.09
N LEU A 63 -3.19 -2.15 -6.18
CA LEU A 63 -3.58 -0.75 -6.22
C LEU A 63 -2.47 0.12 -5.63
N THR A 64 -1.87 0.95 -6.49
CA THR A 64 -0.95 2.01 -6.09
C THR A 64 -1.69 3.33 -5.99
N ILE A 65 -1.60 3.98 -4.83
CA ILE A 65 -2.10 5.35 -4.62
C ILE A 65 -0.91 6.30 -4.52
N ARG A 66 -0.82 7.27 -5.44
CA ARG A 66 0.18 8.35 -5.39
C ARG A 66 -0.48 9.61 -4.89
N ILE A 67 0.13 10.27 -3.92
CA ILE A 67 -0.43 11.38 -3.17
C ILE A 67 0.50 12.59 -3.29
N LEU A 68 -0.07 13.75 -3.58
CA LEU A 68 0.55 15.06 -3.41
C LEU A 68 -0.30 15.90 -2.46
N THR A 69 0.27 16.37 -1.37
CA THR A 69 -0.46 17.20 -0.40
C THR A 69 0.48 18.14 0.35
N ASN A 70 -0.05 19.27 0.82
CA ASN A 70 0.63 20.13 1.79
C ASN A 70 0.16 19.88 3.25
N SER A 71 -0.77 18.96 3.48
CA SER A 71 -1.33 18.66 4.81
C SER A 71 -0.49 17.64 5.58
N VAL A 72 0.25 18.12 6.59
CA VAL A 72 1.01 17.25 7.51
C VAL A 72 0.08 16.45 8.42
N GLU A 73 -1.07 17.03 8.78
CA GLU A 73 -2.08 16.35 9.60
C GLU A 73 -2.65 15.14 8.86
N PHE A 74 -3.02 15.29 7.59
CA PHE A 74 -3.48 14.16 6.77
C PHE A 74 -2.41 13.08 6.64
N LEU A 75 -1.14 13.45 6.38
CA LEU A 75 -0.05 12.47 6.29
C LEU A 75 0.15 11.71 7.61
N SER A 76 -0.05 12.37 8.75
CA SER A 76 0.02 11.74 10.07
C SER A 76 -1.14 10.75 10.27
N SER A 77 -2.37 11.15 9.94
CA SER A 77 -3.54 10.26 9.97
C SER A 77 -3.39 9.06 9.03
N LEU A 78 -2.78 9.28 7.87
CA LEU A 78 -2.48 8.26 6.87
C LEU A 78 -1.46 7.25 7.39
N GLY A 79 -0.38 7.70 8.04
CA GLY A 79 0.63 6.84 8.67
C GLY A 79 0.08 5.97 9.81
N ASN A 80 -1.02 6.39 10.43
CA ASN A 80 -1.73 5.62 11.46
C ASN A 80 -2.68 4.57 10.87
N GLN A 81 -2.94 4.57 9.56
CA GLN A 81 -3.71 3.51 8.92
C GLN A 81 -2.83 2.31 8.59
N THR A 82 -3.37 1.12 8.85
CA THR A 82 -2.85 -0.12 8.27
C THR A 82 -3.65 -0.43 7.01
N PHE A 83 -3.06 -0.25 5.84
CA PHE A 83 -3.60 -0.73 4.57
C PHE A 83 -2.99 -2.09 4.25
N CYS A 84 -3.82 -3.03 3.81
CA CYS A 84 -3.40 -4.38 3.47
C CYS A 84 -2.57 -4.35 2.18
N VAL A 85 -1.28 -4.68 2.29
CA VAL A 85 -0.38 -4.82 1.14
C VAL A 85 -0.66 -6.18 0.47
N PRO A 86 -0.68 -6.27 -0.87
CA PRO A 86 -0.77 -7.56 -1.57
C PRO A 86 0.32 -8.53 -1.06
N PRO A 87 0.13 -9.84 -1.14
CA PRO A 87 1.19 -10.78 -0.82
C PRO A 87 2.16 -10.95 -1.99
N PRO A 88 3.38 -11.45 -1.74
CA PRO A 88 4.39 -11.70 -2.76
C PRO A 88 3.91 -12.50 -3.98
N TRP A 89 3.11 -13.56 -3.77
CA TRP A 89 2.61 -14.42 -4.83
C TRP A 89 1.51 -13.78 -5.69
N ILE A 90 0.93 -12.66 -5.25
CA ILE A 90 0.03 -11.85 -6.07
C ILE A 90 0.85 -10.77 -6.80
N ALA A 91 1.77 -10.12 -6.08
CA ALA A 91 2.62 -9.07 -6.63
C ALA A 91 3.57 -9.57 -7.73
N PHE A 92 4.00 -10.82 -7.63
CA PHE A 92 4.88 -11.50 -8.57
C PHE A 92 4.25 -12.84 -8.99
N ASP A 93 3.14 -12.75 -9.73
CA ASP A 93 2.43 -13.92 -10.22
C ASP A 93 3.36 -14.84 -11.03
N GLY A 94 3.25 -16.15 -10.79
CA GLY A 94 4.09 -17.18 -11.39
C GLY A 94 5.48 -17.36 -10.76
N TYR A 95 5.87 -16.56 -9.76
CA TYR A 95 7.15 -16.75 -9.07
C TYR A 95 7.05 -17.88 -8.03
N PRO A 96 8.01 -18.82 -8.00
CA PRO A 96 8.05 -19.84 -6.96
C PRO A 96 8.47 -19.24 -5.62
N ALA A 97 7.94 -19.77 -4.51
CA ALA A 97 8.26 -19.29 -3.17
C ALA A 97 9.76 -19.30 -2.88
N SER A 98 10.50 -20.29 -3.39
CA SER A 98 11.95 -20.42 -3.22
C SER A 98 12.78 -19.23 -3.75
N TRP A 99 12.19 -18.37 -4.59
CA TRP A 99 12.82 -17.13 -5.05
C TRP A 99 12.65 -15.97 -4.07
N TRP A 100 11.83 -16.12 -3.04
CA TRP A 100 11.60 -15.12 -2.01
C TRP A 100 12.57 -15.26 -0.85
N GLY A 101 13.58 -14.41 -0.77
CA GLY A 101 14.61 -14.46 0.26
C GLY A 101 16.02 -14.31 -0.30
N GLY A 102 17.02 -14.28 0.57
CA GLY A 102 18.41 -13.99 0.20
C GLY A 102 18.62 -12.55 -0.27
N ASN A 103 19.50 -12.34 -1.25
CA ASN A 103 19.78 -11.01 -1.82
C ASN A 103 18.75 -10.64 -2.90
N MET A 104 17.50 -10.39 -2.50
CA MET A 104 16.49 -9.89 -3.43
C MET A 104 16.94 -8.54 -3.99
N GLN A 105 16.97 -8.42 -5.33
CA GLN A 105 17.38 -7.19 -6.01
C GLN A 105 16.29 -6.70 -6.98
N GLY A 106 16.42 -5.45 -7.41
CA GLY A 106 15.48 -4.82 -8.35
C GLY A 106 14.08 -4.71 -7.77
N THR A 107 13.08 -4.96 -8.61
CA THR A 107 11.65 -4.79 -8.29
C THR A 107 11.20 -5.61 -7.08
N GLN A 108 11.73 -6.83 -6.91
CA GLN A 108 11.40 -7.71 -5.79
C GLN A 108 11.96 -7.19 -4.46
N GLY A 109 13.23 -6.79 -4.44
CA GLY A 109 13.85 -6.17 -3.26
C GLY A 109 13.14 -4.87 -2.88
N PHE A 110 12.91 -4.00 -3.87
CA PHE A 110 12.19 -2.74 -3.66
C PHE A 110 10.80 -2.97 -3.06
N TYR A 111 10.02 -3.90 -3.62
CA TYR A 111 8.69 -4.22 -3.10
C TYR A 111 8.74 -4.72 -1.66
N ASN A 112 9.66 -5.64 -1.38
CA ASN A 112 9.80 -6.20 -0.05
C ASN A 112 10.14 -5.12 0.97
N GLU A 113 11.20 -4.36 0.72
CA GLU A 113 11.72 -3.35 1.66
C GLU A 113 10.76 -2.18 1.87
N ASN A 114 10.06 -1.73 0.84
CA ASN A 114 9.26 -0.50 0.89
C ASN A 114 7.78 -0.75 1.20
N TYR A 115 7.26 -1.95 0.97
CA TYR A 115 5.83 -2.24 1.15
C TYR A 115 5.57 -3.48 1.99
N PHE A 116 6.03 -4.65 1.55
CA PHE A 116 5.56 -5.91 2.12
C PHE A 116 6.15 -6.18 3.51
N LEU A 117 7.46 -6.04 3.69
CA LEU A 117 8.12 -6.29 4.98
C LEU A 117 7.57 -5.35 6.08
N PRO A 118 7.54 -4.01 5.91
CA PRO A 118 7.01 -3.11 6.95
C PRO A 118 5.55 -3.38 7.33
N TYR A 119 4.75 -3.88 6.38
CA TYR A 119 3.38 -4.31 6.65
C TYR A 119 3.33 -5.63 7.41
N PHE A 120 4.06 -6.64 6.92
CA PHE A 120 3.95 -8.03 7.39
C PHE A 120 4.49 -8.22 8.80
N ILE A 121 5.59 -7.55 9.18
CA ILE A 121 6.15 -7.64 10.54
C ILE A 121 5.27 -6.96 11.60
N ARG A 122 4.42 -6.01 11.20
CA ARG A 122 3.47 -5.36 12.11
C ARG A 122 2.27 -6.24 12.44
N LEU A 123 2.04 -7.29 11.68
CA LEU A 123 0.95 -8.23 11.93
C LEU A 123 1.31 -9.17 13.08
N GLY A 124 0.41 -9.34 14.03
CA GLY A 124 0.50 -10.42 15.02
C GLY A 124 0.21 -11.79 14.38
N ASP A 125 0.48 -12.87 15.10
CA ASP A 125 0.34 -14.24 14.57
C ASP A 125 -1.07 -14.53 14.04
N ALA A 126 -2.10 -14.12 14.77
CA ALA A 126 -3.50 -14.29 14.34
C ALA A 126 -3.80 -13.50 13.05
N GLU A 127 -3.23 -12.31 12.90
CA GLU A 127 -3.39 -11.48 11.71
C GLU A 127 -2.63 -12.08 10.52
N LYS A 128 -1.43 -12.63 10.73
CA LYS A 128 -0.67 -13.37 9.71
C LYS A 128 -1.44 -14.60 9.23
N GLN A 129 -2.06 -15.38 10.13
CA GLN A 129 -2.90 -16.53 9.75
C GLN A 129 -4.13 -16.09 8.96
N ALA A 130 -4.81 -15.02 9.39
CA ALA A 130 -5.95 -14.45 8.64
C ALA A 130 -5.51 -13.94 7.25
N TYR A 131 -4.33 -13.33 7.15
CA TYR A 131 -3.74 -12.88 5.91
C TYR A 131 -3.47 -14.04 4.95
N PHE A 132 -2.82 -15.12 5.42
CA PHE A 132 -2.59 -16.32 4.63
C PHE A 132 -3.88 -16.97 4.15
N ALA A 133 -4.88 -17.08 5.01
CA ALA A 133 -6.19 -17.62 4.66
C ALA A 133 -6.90 -16.76 3.60
N ARG A 134 -6.90 -15.42 3.78
CA ARG A 134 -7.52 -14.47 2.85
C ARG A 134 -6.95 -14.60 1.44
N PHE A 135 -5.63 -14.73 1.34
CA PHE A 135 -4.92 -14.78 0.06
C PHE A 135 -4.57 -16.18 -0.42
N GLN A 136 -5.14 -17.22 0.20
CA GLN A 136 -4.95 -18.62 -0.17
C GLN A 136 -3.47 -19.00 -0.31
N ALA A 137 -2.66 -18.61 0.69
CA ALA A 137 -1.23 -18.89 0.68
C ALA A 137 -0.99 -20.41 0.61
N SER A 138 -0.13 -20.84 -0.30
CA SER A 138 0.34 -22.23 -0.32
C SER A 138 1.24 -22.50 0.89
N THR A 139 1.38 -23.76 1.26
CA THR A 139 2.31 -24.18 2.32
C THR A 139 3.74 -23.71 2.03
N GLU A 140 4.19 -23.77 0.78
CA GLU A 140 5.52 -23.31 0.36
C GLU A 140 5.74 -21.82 0.66
N TRP A 141 4.74 -20.97 0.37
CA TRP A 141 4.82 -19.54 0.68
C TRP A 141 4.80 -19.28 2.18
N ILE A 142 3.97 -19.99 2.95
CA ILE A 142 3.93 -19.84 4.41
C ILE A 142 5.29 -20.22 5.01
N GLU A 143 5.85 -21.37 4.60
CA GLU A 143 7.16 -21.84 5.07
C GLU A 143 8.28 -20.88 4.69
N GLN A 144 8.30 -20.39 3.45
CA GLN A 144 9.34 -19.47 3.01
C GLN A 144 9.30 -18.14 3.78
N LEU A 145 8.11 -17.56 3.98
CA LEU A 145 7.98 -16.31 4.72
C LEU A 145 8.31 -16.51 6.21
N ALA A 146 7.96 -17.67 6.78
CA ALA A 146 8.36 -18.01 8.15
C ALA A 146 9.89 -18.12 8.26
N LEU A 147 10.57 -18.77 7.31
CA LEU A 147 12.03 -18.85 7.28
C LEU A 147 12.68 -17.46 7.13
N MET A 148 12.09 -16.60 6.31
CA MET A 148 12.67 -15.29 6.00
C MET A 148 12.55 -14.30 7.15
N TYR A 149 11.46 -14.32 7.91
CA TYR A 149 11.18 -13.31 8.94
C TYR A 149 11.12 -13.87 10.37
N ALA A 150 11.64 -15.09 10.59
CA ALA A 150 11.71 -15.71 11.92
C ALA A 150 12.51 -14.86 12.93
N ASP A 151 13.52 -14.13 12.46
CA ASP A 151 14.46 -13.38 13.30
C ASP A 151 14.12 -11.88 13.44
N GLU A 152 13.03 -11.41 12.81
CA GLU A 152 12.62 -9.99 12.83
C GLU A 152 11.45 -9.70 13.81
N CYS A 153 11.18 -10.61 14.76
CA CYS A 153 10.15 -10.49 15.80
C CYS A 153 10.74 -10.29 17.19
#